data_AF-A0A0L6VUK6-F1
#
_entry.id   AF-A0A0L6VUK6-F1
#
_cell.length_a   1.000
_cell.length_b   1.000
_cell.length_c   1.000
_cell.angle_alpha   90.00
_cell.angle_beta   90.00
_cell.angle_gamma   90.00
#
_symmetry.space_group_name_H-M   'P 1'
#
loop_
_entity.id
_entity.type
_entity.pdbx_description
1 polymer ?
#
loop_
_entity_poly.entity_id
_entity_poly.type
_entity_poly.pdbx_seq_one_letter_code
_entity_poly.pdbx_strand_id
1 'polypeptide(L)'
;MTQAISPAPPPPKPTSRELSLVLHKWLPNVPKLRVNGDNFQTWTVMIQQALESALGYPIALINEELVLNANEDMLLKMALLATIDDNIKVGVAECASGLDGFCLISETFTLRSHTSHIAIMKQILELKFNHLDQAVDLDTHFCNLISVWNMATWWSRTPRC
;
A
#
# COMPACT_ATOMS: atom_id res chain seq x y z
N MET A 1 14.71 40.46 -44.15
CA MET A 1 13.52 39.60 -44.06
C MET A 1 13.85 38.48 -43.09
N THR A 2 13.33 38.55 -41.87
CA THR A 2 13.64 37.58 -40.80
C THR A 2 12.46 36.63 -40.70
N GLN A 3 12.61 35.37 -41.12
CA GLN A 3 11.58 34.34 -40.97
C GLN A 3 11.47 33.91 -39.51
N ALA A 4 10.27 34.03 -38.95
CA ALA A 4 9.95 33.47 -37.65
C ALA A 4 9.85 31.94 -37.77
N ILE A 5 10.74 31.23 -37.09
CA ILE A 5 10.65 29.78 -36.93
C ILE A 5 9.56 29.53 -35.91
N SER A 6 8.41 29.03 -36.38
CA SER A 6 7.33 28.59 -35.50
C SER A 6 7.79 27.38 -34.68
N PRO A 7 7.59 27.34 -33.36
CA PRO A 7 7.99 26.19 -32.55
C PRO A 7 7.18 24.97 -32.96
N ALA A 8 7.85 23.82 -33.06
CA ALA A 8 7.21 22.55 -33.39
C ALA A 8 6.12 22.23 -32.36
N PRO A 9 4.94 21.73 -32.80
CA PRO A 9 3.87 21.38 -31.87
C PRO A 9 4.35 20.30 -30.88
N PRO A 10 3.93 20.38 -29.61
CA PRO A 10 4.31 19.39 -28.60
C PRO A 10 3.83 17.99 -29.02
N PRO A 11 4.58 16.93 -28.67
CA PRO A 11 4.20 15.56 -29.02
C PRO A 11 2.81 15.23 -28.46
N PRO A 12 1.98 14.51 -29.23
CA PRO A 12 0.63 14.15 -28.79
C PRO A 12 0.72 13.31 -27.51
N LYS A 13 -0.15 13.62 -26.54
CA LYS A 13 -0.27 12.81 -25.32
C LYS A 13 -0.71 11.39 -25.70
N PRO A 14 -0.12 10.35 -25.10
CA PRO A 14 -0.56 8.97 -25.32
C PRO A 14 -2.05 8.81 -25.01
N THR A 15 -2.75 8.09 -25.87
CA THR A 15 -4.14 7.73 -25.67
C THR A 15 -4.29 6.70 -24.56
N SER A 16 -5.45 6.66 -23.90
CA SER A 16 -5.76 5.65 -22.88
C SER A 16 -5.56 4.22 -23.38
N ARG A 17 -5.85 3.97 -24.67
CA ARG A 17 -5.61 2.68 -25.32
C ARG A 17 -4.13 2.30 -25.38
N GLU A 18 -3.26 3.25 -25.70
CA GLU A 18 -1.81 3.01 -25.77
C GLU A 18 -1.23 2.71 -24.38
N LEU A 19 -1.65 3.47 -23.36
CA LEU A 19 -1.25 3.23 -21.97
C LEU A 19 -1.68 1.82 -21.50
N SER A 20 -2.92 1.43 -21.80
CA SER A 20 -3.43 0.09 -21.49
C SER A 20 -2.63 -1.02 -22.18
N LEU A 21 -2.26 -0.85 -23.46
CA LEU A 21 -1.44 -1.82 -24.17
C LEU A 21 -0.04 -1.99 -23.57
N VAL A 22 0.58 -0.89 -23.12
CA VAL A 22 1.86 -0.98 -22.42
C VAL A 22 1.69 -1.72 -21.10
N LEU A 23 0.68 -1.34 -20.30
CA LEU A 23 0.38 -2.01 -19.03
C LEU A 23 0.19 -3.53 -19.22
N HIS A 24 -0.61 -3.95 -20.21
CA HIS A 24 -0.86 -5.35 -20.50
C HIS A 24 0.39 -6.17 -20.85
N LYS A 25 1.46 -5.54 -21.35
CA LYS A 25 2.75 -6.22 -21.58
C LYS A 25 3.51 -6.48 -20.28
N TRP A 26 3.31 -5.64 -19.27
CA TRP A 26 4.00 -5.75 -17.98
C TRP A 26 3.27 -6.62 -16.97
N LEU A 27 1.93 -6.65 -17.01
CA LEU A 27 1.12 -7.41 -16.04
C LEU A 27 1.47 -8.90 -15.93
N PRO A 28 1.86 -9.64 -16.99
CA PRO A 28 2.30 -11.03 -16.85
C PRO A 28 3.54 -11.24 -15.96
N ASN A 29 4.35 -10.20 -15.77
CA ASN A 29 5.53 -10.25 -14.90
C ASN A 29 5.20 -9.93 -13.43
N VAL A 30 4.00 -9.39 -13.16
CA VAL A 30 3.55 -9.10 -11.81
C VAL A 30 3.05 -10.39 -11.18
N PRO A 31 3.60 -10.83 -10.03
CA PRO A 31 3.13 -12.04 -9.37
C PRO A 31 1.68 -11.85 -8.90
N LYS A 32 0.86 -12.90 -8.94
CA LYS A 32 -0.50 -12.81 -8.40
C LYS A 32 -0.44 -12.55 -6.88
N LEU A 33 -1.17 -11.57 -6.36
CA LEU A 33 -1.27 -11.28 -4.93
C LEU A 33 -1.99 -12.43 -4.23
N ARG A 34 -1.35 -13.01 -3.22
CA ARG A 34 -1.89 -14.16 -2.49
C ARG A 34 -2.84 -13.70 -1.40
N VAL A 35 -3.85 -14.52 -1.11
CA VAL A 35 -4.87 -14.26 -0.07
C VAL A 35 -4.25 -14.16 1.34
N ASN A 36 -3.09 -14.76 1.58
CA ASN A 36 -2.36 -14.63 2.85
C ASN A 36 -1.55 -13.33 2.96
N GLY A 37 -1.31 -12.62 1.85
CA GLY A 37 -0.55 -11.38 1.81
C GLY A 37 0.96 -11.52 1.94
N ASP A 38 1.52 -12.73 1.90
CA ASP A 38 2.96 -12.95 2.13
C ASP A 38 3.85 -12.24 1.10
N ASN A 39 3.31 -12.00 -0.10
CA ASN A 39 3.96 -11.32 -1.19
C ASN A 39 3.46 -9.90 -1.41
N PHE A 40 2.69 -9.32 -0.47
CA PHE A 40 2.08 -7.99 -0.62
C PHE A 40 3.12 -6.92 -0.98
N GLN A 41 4.25 -6.85 -0.26
CA GLN A 41 5.27 -5.84 -0.53
C GLN A 41 5.90 -6.00 -1.92
N THR A 42 6.23 -7.23 -2.32
CA THR A 42 6.76 -7.52 -3.66
C THR A 42 5.74 -7.19 -4.75
N TRP A 43 4.47 -7.54 -4.53
CA TRP A 43 3.39 -7.26 -5.45
C TRP A 43 3.18 -5.75 -5.64
N THR A 44 3.17 -4.96 -4.55
CA THR A 44 3.01 -3.50 -4.60
C THR A 44 4.11 -2.85 -5.45
N VAL A 45 5.36 -3.25 -5.25
CA VAL A 45 6.50 -2.74 -6.05
C VAL A 45 6.36 -3.12 -7.53
N MET A 46 5.96 -4.35 -7.83
CA MET A 46 5.80 -4.83 -9.21
C MET A 46 4.64 -4.15 -9.95
N ILE A 47 3.48 -3.92 -9.29
CA ILE A 47 2.40 -3.11 -9.85
C ILE A 47 2.88 -1.68 -10.11
N GLN A 48 3.56 -1.08 -9.13
CA GLN A 48 4.03 0.29 -9.26
C GLN A 48 4.92 0.42 -10.51
N GLN A 49 5.91 -0.47 -10.67
CA GLN A 49 6.77 -0.49 -11.85
C GLN A 49 6.02 -0.70 -13.17
N ALA A 50 4.99 -1.56 -13.17
CA ALA A 50 4.14 -1.77 -14.34
C ALA A 50 3.37 -0.49 -14.73
N LEU A 51 2.86 0.25 -13.73
CA LEU A 51 2.20 1.54 -13.92
C LEU A 51 3.17 2.62 -14.37
N GLU A 52 4.34 2.74 -13.74
CA GLU A 52 5.39 3.70 -14.14
C GLU A 52 5.82 3.47 -15.59
N SER A 53 5.95 2.19 -15.99
CA SER A 53 6.30 1.82 -17.35
C SER A 53 5.21 2.20 -18.36
N ALA A 54 3.93 2.12 -17.97
CA ALA A 54 2.81 2.54 -18.80
C ALA A 54 2.70 4.08 -18.88
N LEU A 55 2.85 4.76 -17.75
CA LEU A 55 2.67 6.21 -17.61
C LEU A 55 3.87 7.03 -18.11
N GLY A 56 5.07 6.43 -18.07
CA GLY A 56 6.33 7.09 -18.44
C GLY A 56 6.88 8.03 -17.36
N TYR A 57 6.36 7.97 -16.13
CA TYR A 57 6.83 8.76 -15.00
C TYR A 57 6.63 8.01 -13.65
N PRO A 58 7.37 8.36 -12.59
CA PRO A 58 7.29 7.69 -11.28
C PRO A 58 5.97 7.93 -10.56
N ILE A 59 5.43 6.90 -9.89
CA ILE A 59 4.21 6.96 -9.06
C ILE A 59 4.49 6.30 -7.72
N ALA A 60 4.01 6.85 -6.61
CA ALA A 60 4.22 6.26 -5.28
C ALA A 60 2.88 5.79 -4.70
N LEU A 61 2.57 4.50 -4.86
CA LEU A 61 1.28 3.93 -4.43
C LEU A 61 1.06 3.96 -2.91
N ILE A 62 2.14 3.93 -2.13
CA ILE A 62 2.09 3.96 -0.66
C ILE A 62 2.00 5.41 -0.14
N ASN A 63 2.03 6.42 -1.01
CA ASN A 63 1.88 7.80 -0.58
C ASN A 63 0.40 8.10 -0.26
N GLU A 64 0.11 8.49 0.99
CA GLU A 64 -1.23 8.87 1.46
C GLU A 64 -1.79 10.10 0.71
N GLU A 65 -0.92 10.93 0.13
CA GLU A 65 -1.31 12.12 -0.64
C GLU A 65 -1.41 11.84 -2.16
N LEU A 66 -1.38 10.58 -2.58
CA LEU A 66 -1.47 10.22 -4.00
C LEU A 66 -2.84 10.60 -4.56
N VAL A 67 -2.84 11.45 -5.58
CA VAL A 67 -4.03 11.81 -6.35
C VAL A 67 -3.85 11.34 -7.80
N LEU A 68 -4.75 10.47 -8.25
CA LEU A 68 -4.76 9.96 -9.62
C LEU A 68 -5.81 10.68 -10.45
N ASN A 69 -5.49 10.97 -11.71
CA ASN A 69 -6.53 11.34 -12.67
C ASN A 69 -7.31 10.11 -13.14
N ALA A 70 -8.42 10.33 -13.86
CA ALA A 70 -9.31 9.26 -14.30
C ALA A 70 -8.64 8.16 -15.13
N ASN A 71 -7.62 8.49 -15.94
CA ASN A 71 -6.91 7.49 -16.74
C ASN A 71 -5.96 6.66 -15.88
N GLU A 72 -5.21 7.31 -14.99
CA GLU A 72 -4.31 6.64 -14.05
C GLU A 72 -5.07 5.71 -13.12
N ASP A 73 -6.20 6.19 -12.59
CA ASP A 73 -7.06 5.40 -11.71
C ASP A 73 -7.63 4.16 -12.43
N MET A 74 -8.06 4.33 -13.68
CA MET A 74 -8.53 3.21 -14.50
C MET A 74 -7.41 2.20 -14.79
N LEU A 75 -6.18 2.67 -15.06
CA LEU A 75 -5.01 1.81 -15.25
C LEU A 75 -4.68 1.04 -13.97
N LEU A 76 -4.73 1.70 -12.81
CA LEU A 76 -4.57 1.05 -11.52
C LEU A 76 -5.65 -0.01 -11.32
N LYS A 77 -6.93 0.31 -11.53
CA LYS A 77 -8.03 -0.65 -11.37
C LYS A 77 -7.87 -1.88 -12.26
N MET A 78 -7.43 -1.71 -13.51
CA MET A 78 -7.11 -2.82 -14.41
C MET A 78 -5.93 -3.66 -13.90
N ALA A 79 -4.86 -3.02 -13.43
CA ALA A 79 -3.69 -3.71 -12.89
C ALA A 79 -4.04 -4.55 -11.66
N LEU A 80 -4.87 -4.00 -10.75
CA LEU A 80 -5.35 -4.70 -9.58
C LEU A 80 -6.15 -5.95 -9.99
N LEU A 81 -7.20 -5.79 -10.80
CA LEU A 81 -8.07 -6.90 -11.20
C LEU A 81 -7.33 -8.01 -11.98
N ALA A 82 -6.26 -7.65 -12.69
CA ALA A 82 -5.44 -8.62 -13.41
C ALA A 82 -4.52 -9.44 -12.49
N THR A 83 -4.09 -8.88 -11.36
CA THR A 83 -2.98 -9.42 -10.57
C THR A 83 -3.36 -9.83 -9.16
N ILE A 84 -4.61 -9.64 -8.74
CA ILE A 84 -5.08 -10.11 -7.43
C ILE A 84 -5.74 -11.50 -7.51
N ASP A 85 -5.74 -12.23 -6.39
CA ASP A 85 -6.45 -13.50 -6.28
C ASP A 85 -7.98 -13.33 -6.46
N ASP A 86 -8.63 -14.33 -7.05
CA ASP A 86 -10.06 -14.27 -7.37
C ASP A 86 -10.92 -14.11 -6.12
N ASN A 87 -10.45 -14.59 -4.96
CA ASN A 87 -11.15 -14.43 -3.68
C ASN A 87 -11.20 -12.97 -3.17
N ILE A 88 -10.31 -12.10 -3.66
CA ILE A 88 -10.28 -10.67 -3.30
C ILE A 88 -10.76 -9.77 -4.44
N LYS A 89 -10.98 -10.31 -5.65
CA LYS A 89 -11.42 -9.55 -6.83
C LYS A 89 -12.77 -8.87 -6.66
N VAL A 90 -13.72 -9.54 -6.01
CA VAL A 90 -15.10 -9.02 -5.87
C VAL A 90 -15.08 -7.70 -5.11
N GLY A 91 -14.42 -7.65 -3.95
CA GLY A 91 -14.32 -6.41 -3.16
C GLY A 91 -13.65 -5.27 -3.92
N VAL A 92 -12.58 -5.56 -4.67
CA VAL A 92 -11.86 -4.55 -5.47
C VAL A 92 -12.68 -4.09 -6.70
N ALA A 93 -13.48 -4.98 -7.29
CA ALA A 93 -14.34 -4.61 -8.41
C ALA A 93 -15.46 -3.65 -7.97
N GLU A 94 -15.99 -3.83 -6.76
CA GLU A 94 -17.04 -3.01 -6.15
C GLU A 94 -16.54 -1.62 -5.71
N CYS A 95 -15.23 -1.42 -5.52
CA CYS A 95 -14.65 -0.12 -5.21
C CYS A 95 -14.95 0.92 -6.29
N ALA A 96 -15.21 2.17 -5.88
CA ALA A 96 -15.54 3.25 -6.80
C ALA A 96 -14.37 3.60 -7.73
N SER A 97 -13.14 3.58 -7.21
CA SER A 97 -11.90 3.87 -7.94
C SER A 97 -10.87 2.75 -7.82
N GLY A 98 -9.85 2.78 -8.67
CA GLY A 98 -8.67 1.93 -8.55
C GLY A 98 -7.88 2.21 -7.27
N LEU A 99 -7.79 3.48 -6.87
CA LEU A 99 -7.12 3.88 -5.63
C LEU A 99 -7.86 3.33 -4.40
N ASP A 100 -9.19 3.41 -4.36
CA ASP A 100 -9.99 2.80 -3.28
C ASP A 100 -9.75 1.29 -3.18
N GLY A 101 -9.66 0.61 -4.34
CA GLY A 101 -9.33 -0.81 -4.42
C GLY A 101 -7.95 -1.12 -3.86
N PHE A 102 -6.95 -0.28 -4.16
CA PHE A 102 -5.61 -0.43 -3.61
C PHE A 102 -5.59 -0.18 -2.09
N CYS A 103 -6.29 0.85 -1.61
CA CYS A 103 -6.43 1.13 -0.18
C CYS A 103 -7.06 -0.05 0.57
N LEU A 104 -8.16 -0.61 0.06
CA LEU A 104 -8.81 -1.79 0.63
C LEU A 104 -7.84 -2.97 0.80
N ILE A 105 -7.04 -3.25 -0.24
CA ILE A 105 -6.02 -4.31 -0.21
C ILE A 105 -4.95 -3.98 0.84
N SER A 106 -4.43 -2.75 0.82
CA SER A 106 -3.36 -2.29 1.71
C SER A 106 -3.77 -2.36 3.17
N GLU A 107 -4.96 -1.88 3.52
CA GLU A 107 -5.52 -1.96 4.86
C GLU A 107 -5.69 -3.41 5.32
N THR A 108 -6.21 -4.28 4.45
CA THR A 108 -6.40 -5.71 4.75
C THR A 108 -5.09 -6.37 5.18
N PHE A 109 -3.99 -6.15 4.45
CA PHE A 109 -2.72 -6.80 4.73
C PHE A 109 -1.89 -6.10 5.81
N THR A 110 -1.99 -4.78 5.92
CA THR A 110 -1.34 -4.00 6.99
C THR A 110 -1.97 -4.31 8.35
N LEU A 111 -3.31 -4.35 8.45
CA LEU A 111 -4.02 -4.69 9.68
C LEU A 111 -3.81 -6.16 10.09
N ARG A 112 -3.77 -7.07 9.11
CA ARG A 112 -3.49 -8.49 9.38
C ARG A 112 -2.08 -8.67 9.96
N SER A 113 -1.08 -8.02 9.36
CA SER A 113 0.29 -8.01 9.87
C SER A 113 0.33 -7.44 11.30
N HIS A 114 -0.29 -6.29 11.55
CA HIS A 114 -0.34 -5.68 12.87
C HIS A 114 -0.98 -6.60 13.93
N THR A 115 -2.09 -7.26 13.59
CA THR A 115 -2.78 -8.20 14.47
C THR A 115 -1.90 -9.43 14.77
N SER A 116 -1.23 -9.98 13.75
CA SER A 116 -0.28 -11.08 13.93
C SER A 116 0.90 -10.68 14.80
N HIS A 117 1.45 -9.47 14.62
CA HIS A 117 2.51 -8.94 15.46
C HIS A 117 2.06 -8.78 16.92
N ILE A 118 0.86 -8.24 17.18
CA ILE A 118 0.28 -8.16 18.53
C ILE A 118 0.13 -9.55 19.15
N ALA A 119 -0.40 -10.52 18.40
CA ALA A 119 -0.59 -11.87 18.90
C ALA A 119 0.74 -12.55 19.28
N ILE A 120 1.78 -12.38 18.47
CA ILE A 120 3.13 -12.88 18.77
C ILE A 120 3.69 -12.18 20.01
N MET A 121 3.54 -10.85 20.12
CA MET A 121 3.97 -10.11 21.30
C MET A 121 3.24 -10.55 22.57
N LYS A 122 1.93 -10.83 22.48
CA LYS A 122 1.13 -11.41 23.58
C LYS A 122 1.70 -12.74 24.02
N GLN A 123 1.98 -13.65 23.09
CA GLN A 123 2.56 -14.95 23.40
C GLN A 123 3.96 -14.85 24.02
N ILE A 124 4.82 -13.95 23.52
CA ILE A 124 6.17 -13.74 24.10
C ILE A 124 6.03 -13.22 25.53
N LEU A 125 5.13 -12.27 25.76
CA LEU A 125 4.89 -11.71 27.09
C LEU A 125 4.29 -12.76 28.03
N GLU A 126 3.30 -13.55 27.61
CA GLU A 126 2.78 -14.69 28.37
C GLU A 126 3.90 -15.68 28.75
N LEU A 127 4.72 -16.09 27.78
CA LEU A 127 5.75 -17.11 28.00
C LEU A 127 6.88 -16.61 28.92
N LYS A 128 7.26 -15.34 28.82
CA LYS A 128 8.38 -14.76 29.57
C LYS A 128 7.98 -14.14 30.91
N PHE A 129 6.80 -13.52 31.01
CA PHE A 129 6.35 -12.84 32.23
C PHE A 129 5.53 -13.73 33.16
N ASN A 130 4.71 -14.67 32.65
CA ASN A 130 4.05 -15.65 33.54
C ASN A 130 5.05 -16.56 34.27
N HIS A 131 6.30 -16.62 33.80
CA HIS A 131 7.37 -17.33 34.48
C HIS A 131 8.03 -16.51 35.61
N LEU A 132 7.84 -15.18 35.62
CA LEU A 132 8.45 -14.25 36.57
C LEU A 132 7.45 -13.74 37.63
N ASP A 133 6.18 -13.57 37.27
CA ASP A 133 5.14 -13.17 38.22
C ASP A 133 3.77 -13.74 37.81
N GLN A 134 3.21 -14.63 38.62
CA GLN A 134 1.97 -15.35 38.33
C GLN A 134 0.70 -14.58 38.76
N ALA A 135 0.86 -13.44 39.44
CA ALA A 135 -0.23 -12.78 40.17
C ALA A 135 -0.98 -11.69 39.38
N VAL A 136 -0.51 -11.29 38.20
CA VAL A 136 -1.05 -10.14 37.45
C VAL A 136 -1.54 -10.56 36.07
N ASP A 137 -2.76 -10.13 35.73
CA ASP A 137 -3.40 -10.40 34.43
C ASP A 137 -2.62 -9.76 33.26
N LEU A 138 -2.53 -10.49 32.15
CA LEU A 138 -1.72 -10.11 30.98
C LEU A 138 -2.15 -8.77 30.39
N ASP A 139 -3.45 -8.49 30.35
CA ASP A 139 -3.98 -7.22 29.84
C ASP A 139 -3.57 -6.03 30.73
N THR A 140 -3.34 -6.25 32.03
CA THR A 140 -2.80 -5.24 32.94
C THR A 140 -1.33 -4.94 32.62
N HIS A 141 -0.53 -5.94 32.26
CA HIS A 141 0.85 -5.74 31.82
C HIS A 141 0.94 -5.02 30.47
N PHE A 142 0.08 -5.35 29.50
CA PHE A 142 0.01 -4.66 28.22
C PHE A 142 -0.39 -3.19 28.38
N CYS A 143 -1.42 -2.91 29.18
CA CYS A 143 -1.84 -1.54 29.48
C CYS A 143 -0.71 -0.74 30.15
N ASN A 144 0.05 -1.35 31.04
CA ASN A 144 1.19 -0.72 31.70
C ASN A 144 2.34 -0.43 30.71
N LEU A 145 2.66 -1.35 29.80
CA LEU A 145 3.67 -1.12 28.77
C LEU A 145 3.28 -0.03 27.78
N ILE A 146 2.01 -0.02 27.33
CA ILE A 146 1.48 1.02 26.43
C ILE A 146 1.49 2.38 27.13
N SER A 147 1.10 2.45 28.41
CA SER A 147 1.12 3.70 29.18
C SER A 147 2.54 4.22 29.45
N VAL A 148 3.52 3.33 29.71
CA VAL A 148 4.94 3.69 29.84
C VAL A 148 5.51 4.18 28.50
N TRP A 149 5.17 3.53 27.39
CA TRP A 149 5.57 3.97 26.04
C TRP A 149 4.97 5.34 25.67
N ASN A 150 3.69 5.54 25.99
CA ASN A 150 3.00 6.82 25.78
C ASN A 150 3.56 7.94 26.68
N MET A 151 3.96 7.64 27.92
CA MET A 151 4.67 8.60 28.78
C MET A 151 6.05 8.96 28.23
N ALA A 152 6.83 7.99 27.75
CA ALA A 152 8.17 8.23 27.21
C ALA A 152 8.11 9.08 25.93
N THR A 153 7.12 8.84 25.07
CA THR A 153 6.87 9.65 23.86
C THR A 153 6.32 11.04 24.18
N TRP A 154 5.53 11.20 25.25
CA TRP A 154 5.07 12.51 25.73
C TRP A 154 6.21 13.36 26.31
N TRP A 155 7.12 12.75 27.10
CA TRP A 155 8.36 13.38 27.58
C TRP A 155 9.32 13.79 26.46
N SER A 156 9.23 13.13 25.30
CA SER A 156 10.04 13.45 24.11
C SER A 156 9.44 14.59 23.26
N ARG A 157 8.18 14.97 23.51
CA ARG A 157 7.44 16.00 22.76
C ARG A 157 7.20 17.29 23.54
N THR A 158 7.52 17.34 24.82
CA THR A 158 7.50 18.58 25.60
C THR A 158 8.75 19.43 25.26
N PRO A 159 8.60 20.71 24.84
CA PRO A 159 9.74 21.59 24.69
C PRO A 159 10.38 21.76 26.07
N ARG A 160 11.68 21.47 26.17
CA ARG A 160 12.44 21.83 27.37
C ARG A 160 12.51 23.36 27.44
N CYS A 161 11.77 23.95 28.37
CA CYS A 161 11.98 25.33 28.81
C CYS A 161 13.29 25.43 29.61
#